data_AF-A0A6P0YR34-F1
#
_entry.id   AF-A0A6P0YR34-F1
#
_cell.length_a   1.000
_cell.length_b   1.000
_cell.length_c   1.000
_cell.angle_alpha   90.00
_cell.angle_beta   90.00
_cell.angle_gamma   90.00
#
_symmetry.space_group_name_H-M   'P 1'
#
loop_
_entity.id
_entity.type
_entity.pdbx_description
1 polymer ?
#
loop_
_entity_poly.entity_id
_entity_poly.type
_entity_poly.pdbx_seq_one_letter_code
_entity_poly.pdbx_strand_id
1 'polypeptide(L)'
;AVFDNAIGESVGDFNFQTITDSFSELMYEYPFRVPAKFALIIRSLVTQEGIALTLNPAFKIVEVGYPYVARRLLTEETPEFRQRLLEVLFKDGKFQWQRLENLIAIARTSGDFDLLPSAQMGLQYVLSDEGEFLRRQVMLSLVEDDRLHIEQVGRIWDLVKPELQPDRLFNAAVEAISDFSSEQAANFIPALSGLAVFQGADENKK
;
A
#
# COMPACT_ATOMS: atom_id res chain seq x y z
N ALA A 1 13.08 -0.33 18.65
CA ALA A 1 13.00 0.34 19.96
C ALA A 1 12.53 1.81 19.83
N VAL A 2 13.25 2.72 19.14
CA VAL A 2 12.84 4.15 19.06
C VAL A 2 11.65 4.42 18.12
N PHE A 3 11.56 3.73 16.98
CA PHE A 3 10.47 3.91 16.01
C PHE A 3 9.22 3.06 16.30
N ASP A 4 9.29 2.19 17.30
CA ASP A 4 8.28 1.14 17.49
C ASP A 4 7.08 1.60 18.33
N ASN A 5 7.32 2.59 19.22
CA ASN A 5 6.30 3.33 19.94
C ASN A 5 5.77 4.54 19.14
N ALA A 6 6.42 4.88 18.01
CA ALA A 6 6.16 6.09 17.23
C ALA A 6 4.97 6.01 16.26
N ILE A 7 4.55 4.79 15.91
CA ILE A 7 3.54 4.56 14.86
C ILE A 7 2.14 4.36 15.47
N GLY A 8 2.06 4.15 16.79
CA GLY A 8 0.82 3.88 17.53
C GLY A 8 0.24 5.08 18.28
N GLU A 9 1.09 5.98 18.80
CA GLU A 9 0.66 7.21 19.47
C GLU A 9 0.85 8.40 18.52
N SER A 10 -0.24 9.12 18.27
CA SER A 10 -0.30 10.47 17.71
C SER A 10 0.97 10.94 17.01
N VAL A 11 1.04 10.74 15.67
CA VAL A 11 2.07 11.37 14.80
C VAL A 11 2.14 12.89 15.03
N GLY A 12 1.06 13.47 15.56
CA GLY A 12 0.99 14.86 15.98
C GLY A 12 1.89 15.22 17.15
N ASP A 13 2.34 14.32 18.03
CA ASP A 13 3.21 14.69 19.17
C ASP A 13 4.72 14.58 18.87
N PHE A 14 5.08 14.28 17.61
CA PHE A 14 6.46 14.11 17.17
C PHE A 14 7.17 15.44 16.84
N ASN A 15 8.22 15.76 17.60
CA ASN A 15 9.16 16.84 17.33
C ASN A 15 10.54 16.26 16.91
N PHE A 16 11.13 16.75 15.83
CA PHE A 16 12.41 16.24 15.33
C PHE A 16 13.61 16.62 16.22
N GLN A 17 13.46 17.67 17.03
CA GLN A 17 14.40 17.98 18.12
C GLN A 17 14.46 16.85 19.16
N THR A 18 13.31 16.33 19.60
CA THR A 18 13.24 15.23 20.57
C THR A 18 13.89 13.94 20.04
N ILE A 19 13.74 13.66 18.74
CA ILE A 19 14.42 12.54 18.07
C ILE A 19 15.93 12.75 18.07
N THR A 20 16.38 13.96 17.73
CA THR A 20 17.82 14.29 17.66
C THR A 20 18.47 14.26 19.04
N ASP A 21 17.76 14.67 20.08
CA ASP A 21 18.21 14.62 21.48
C ASP A 21 18.34 13.16 21.95
N SER A 22 17.31 12.33 21.72
CA SER A 22 17.34 10.89 22.04
C SER A 22 18.45 10.16 21.29
N PHE A 23 18.65 10.51 20.03
CA PHE A 23 19.73 9.95 19.21
C PHE A 23 21.10 10.39 19.73
N SER A 24 21.23 11.64 20.18
CA SER A 24 22.46 12.17 20.76
C SER A 24 22.80 11.47 22.08
N GLU A 25 21.82 11.18 22.93
CA GLU A 25 22.00 10.38 24.16
C GLU A 25 22.51 8.96 23.85
N LEU A 26 21.92 8.29 22.86
CA LEU A 26 22.39 6.98 22.39
C LEU A 26 23.82 7.01 21.83
N MET A 27 24.19 8.10 21.16
CA MET A 27 25.55 8.32 20.65
C MET A 27 26.57 8.51 21.79
N TYR A 28 26.14 9.09 22.92
CA TYR A 28 26.95 9.17 24.13
C TYR A 28 27.11 7.80 24.79
N GLU A 29 26.03 7.02 24.87
CA GLU A 29 26.03 5.68 25.47
C GLU A 29 26.82 4.67 24.62
N TYR A 30 26.71 4.76 23.30
CA TYR A 30 27.39 3.91 22.32
C TYR A 30 28.15 4.77 21.30
N PRO A 31 29.48 4.90 21.39
CA PRO A 31 30.25 5.80 20.54
C PRO A 31 30.49 5.20 19.14
N PHE A 32 29.46 5.12 18.32
CA PHE A 32 29.58 4.84 16.89
C PHE A 32 29.87 6.12 16.09
N ARG A 33 30.50 6.02 14.92
CA ARG A 33 30.77 7.18 14.05
C ARG A 33 29.64 7.37 13.05
N VAL A 34 28.96 8.52 13.09
CA VAL A 34 27.94 8.88 12.09
C VAL A 34 28.63 9.24 10.76
N PRO A 35 28.28 8.60 9.63
CA PRO A 35 28.83 8.98 8.33
C PRO A 35 28.49 10.43 7.97
N ALA A 36 29.45 11.14 7.35
CA ALA A 36 29.33 12.57 7.07
C ALA A 36 28.05 12.97 6.32
N LYS A 37 27.58 12.13 5.39
CA LYS A 37 26.36 12.38 4.62
C LYS A 37 25.12 12.49 5.52
N PHE A 38 24.97 11.60 6.50
CA PHE A 38 23.83 11.63 7.44
C PHE A 38 23.91 12.85 8.36
N ALA A 39 25.10 13.19 8.86
CA ALA A 39 25.28 14.37 9.70
C ALA A 39 24.88 15.67 8.98
N LEU A 40 25.18 15.78 7.68
CA LEU A 40 24.79 16.93 6.87
C LEU A 40 23.28 16.99 6.65
N ILE A 41 22.63 15.85 6.39
CA ILE A 41 21.16 15.77 6.23
C ILE A 41 20.46 16.19 7.53
N ILE A 42 20.86 15.61 8.67
CA ILE A 42 20.27 15.93 9.98
C ILE A 42 20.47 17.42 10.29
N ARG A 43 21.68 17.95 10.11
CA ARG A 43 21.94 19.39 10.33
C ARG A 43 21.06 20.29 9.46
N SER A 44 20.86 19.94 8.19
CA SER A 44 19.99 20.69 7.30
C SER A 44 18.55 20.69 7.79
N LEU A 45 18.03 19.53 8.21
CA LEU A 45 16.66 19.38 8.72
C LEU A 45 16.45 20.16 10.02
N VAL A 46 17.36 20.02 11.00
CA VAL A 46 17.29 20.77 12.27
C VAL A 46 17.31 22.29 12.02
N THR A 47 18.15 22.75 11.06
CA THR A 47 18.21 24.17 10.71
C THR A 47 16.91 24.65 10.07
N GLN A 48 16.33 23.86 9.15
CA GLN A 48 15.05 24.19 8.50
C GLN A 48 13.89 24.20 9.49
N GLU A 49 13.82 23.22 10.38
CA GLU A 49 12.82 23.17 11.45
C GLU A 49 12.98 24.34 12.42
N GLY A 50 14.22 24.66 12.83
CA GLY A 50 14.50 25.82 13.68
C GLY A 50 14.00 27.13 13.09
N ILE A 51 14.20 27.34 11.78
CA ILE A 51 13.65 28.52 11.07
C ILE A 51 12.12 28.49 11.08
N ALA A 52 11.49 27.35 10.79
CA ALA A 52 10.04 27.23 10.79
C ALA A 52 9.43 27.50 12.18
N LEU A 53 10.09 27.06 13.26
CA LEU A 53 9.67 27.32 14.64
C LEU A 53 9.71 28.81 15.02
N THR A 54 10.59 29.61 14.38
CA THR A 54 10.58 31.07 14.59
C THR A 54 9.32 31.74 14.04
N LEU A 55 8.69 31.15 13.02
CA LEU A 55 7.47 31.65 12.38
C LEU A 55 6.21 31.07 13.04
N ASN A 56 6.23 29.79 13.37
CA ASN A 56 5.14 29.08 14.04
C ASN A 56 5.71 28.21 15.18
N PRO A 57 5.54 28.62 16.45
CA PRO A 57 6.04 27.86 17.60
C PRO A 57 5.44 26.46 17.76
N ALA A 58 4.30 26.20 17.13
CA ALA A 58 3.64 24.89 17.12
C ALA A 58 3.98 24.06 15.88
N PHE A 59 4.92 24.49 15.04
CA PHE A 59 5.32 23.78 13.83
C PHE A 59 5.96 22.43 14.15
N LYS A 60 5.54 21.38 13.44
CA LYS A 60 6.11 20.03 13.53
C LYS A 60 6.44 19.54 12.13
N ILE A 61 7.73 19.35 11.85
CA ILE A 61 8.19 18.93 10.51
C ILE A 61 7.61 17.58 10.08
N VAL A 62 7.38 16.69 11.06
CA VAL A 62 6.83 15.35 10.83
C VAL A 62 5.39 15.42 10.31
N GLU A 63 4.56 16.32 10.84
CA GLU A 63 3.17 16.49 10.37
C GLU A 63 3.10 16.90 8.89
N VAL A 64 4.09 17.65 8.41
CA VAL A 64 4.18 18.07 7.00
C VAL A 64 4.74 16.97 6.12
N GLY A 65 5.77 16.25 6.58
CA GLY A 65 6.44 15.22 5.79
C GLY A 65 5.71 13.88 5.74
N TYR A 66 5.02 13.51 6.81
CA TYR A 66 4.45 12.17 6.97
C TYR A 66 3.36 11.82 5.95
N PRO A 67 2.42 12.72 5.58
CA PRO A 67 1.45 12.43 4.51
C PRO A 67 2.12 12.06 3.19
N TYR A 68 3.21 12.75 2.84
CA TYR A 68 3.98 12.45 1.62
C TYR A 68 4.64 11.07 1.70
N VAL A 69 5.26 10.73 2.83
CA VAL A 69 5.88 9.42 3.03
C VAL A 69 4.84 8.29 3.03
N ALA A 70 3.71 8.48 3.72
CA ALA A 70 2.62 7.51 3.76
C ALA A 70 2.04 7.26 2.36
N ARG A 71 1.79 8.33 1.60
CA ARG A 71 1.38 8.23 0.18
C ARG A 71 2.42 7.46 -0.63
N ARG A 72 3.69 7.87 -0.60
CA ARG A 72 4.78 7.22 -1.36
C ARG A 72 4.91 5.73 -1.00
N LEU A 73 4.80 5.35 0.27
CA LEU A 73 4.85 3.95 0.70
C LEU A 73 3.67 3.12 0.18
N LEU A 74 2.48 3.72 0.08
CA LEU A 74 1.29 3.04 -0.40
C LEU A 74 1.20 2.99 -1.92
N THR A 75 1.73 4.00 -2.63
CA THR A 75 1.55 4.14 -4.08
C THR A 75 2.72 3.63 -4.92
N GLU A 76 3.95 3.64 -4.40
CA GLU A 76 5.12 3.23 -5.18
C GLU A 76 5.25 1.72 -5.31
N GLU A 77 5.46 1.26 -6.54
CA GLU A 77 5.42 -0.16 -6.89
C GLU A 77 6.80 -0.85 -6.84
N THR A 78 7.88 -0.10 -6.59
CA THR A 78 9.23 -0.64 -6.66
C THR A 78 9.42 -1.75 -5.60
N PRO A 79 10.25 -2.77 -5.88
CA PRO A 79 10.50 -3.85 -4.93
C PRO A 79 10.97 -3.35 -3.56
N GLU A 80 11.77 -2.28 -3.53
CA GLU A 80 12.25 -1.67 -2.29
C GLU A 80 11.11 -1.05 -1.49
N PHE A 81 10.24 -0.25 -2.13
CA PHE A 81 9.09 0.37 -1.46
C PHE A 81 8.10 -0.67 -0.95
N ARG A 82 7.85 -1.72 -1.74
CA ARG A 82 7.02 -2.85 -1.32
C ARG A 82 7.59 -3.53 -0.09
N GLN A 83 8.89 -3.80 -0.06
CA GLN A 83 9.54 -4.37 1.11
C GLN A 83 9.42 -3.44 2.33
N ARG A 84 9.62 -2.12 2.16
CA ARG A 84 9.44 -1.15 3.26
C ARG A 84 8.02 -1.12 3.78
N LEU A 85 7.02 -1.17 2.88
CA LEU A 85 5.63 -1.24 3.28
C LEU A 85 5.36 -2.49 4.11
N LEU A 86 5.86 -3.66 3.67
CA LEU A 86 5.74 -4.90 4.44
C LEU A 86 6.44 -4.81 5.81
N GLU A 87 7.64 -4.23 5.89
CA GLU A 87 8.34 -3.99 7.17
C GLU A 87 7.55 -3.09 8.13
N VAL A 88 6.77 -2.14 7.61
CA VAL A 88 5.93 -1.27 8.44
C VAL A 88 4.66 -2.00 8.89
N LEU A 89 4.05 -2.76 7.99
CA LEU A 89 2.78 -3.47 8.23
C LEU A 89 2.95 -4.75 9.05
N PHE A 90 4.14 -5.33 9.12
CA PHE A 90 4.43 -6.52 9.89
C PHE A 90 5.39 -6.24 11.04
N LYS A 91 5.06 -6.75 12.21
CA LYS A 91 5.94 -6.72 13.38
C LYS A 91 5.93 -8.09 14.05
N ASP A 92 7.11 -8.67 14.24
CA ASP A 92 7.27 -10.02 14.82
C ASP A 92 6.44 -11.09 14.10
N GLY A 93 6.29 -10.95 12.77
CA GLY A 93 5.45 -11.82 11.94
C GLY A 93 3.95 -11.51 11.99
N LYS A 94 3.49 -10.62 12.87
CA LYS A 94 2.08 -10.27 13.01
C LYS A 94 1.71 -9.05 12.19
N PHE A 95 0.57 -9.12 11.50
CA PHE A 95 0.04 -8.00 10.74
C PHE A 95 -0.52 -6.91 11.67
N GLN A 96 -0.12 -5.67 11.42
CA GLN A 96 -0.47 -4.51 12.25
C GLN A 96 -1.60 -3.71 11.59
N TRP A 97 -2.84 -4.13 11.84
CA TRP A 97 -4.04 -3.48 11.29
C TRP A 97 -4.08 -1.97 11.50
N GLN A 98 -3.75 -1.52 12.73
CA GLN A 98 -3.74 -0.10 13.09
C GLN A 98 -2.73 0.71 12.26
N ARG A 99 -1.59 0.11 11.90
CA ARG A 99 -0.56 0.80 11.11
C ARG A 99 -1.03 1.03 9.68
N LEU A 100 -1.70 0.04 9.08
CA LEU A 100 -2.31 0.20 7.76
C LEU A 100 -3.40 1.27 7.79
N GLU A 101 -4.28 1.22 8.78
CA GLU A 101 -5.36 2.20 8.97
C GLU A 101 -4.80 3.63 9.08
N ASN A 102 -3.79 3.82 9.94
CA ASN A 102 -3.13 5.11 10.13
C ASN A 102 -2.45 5.61 8.85
N LEU A 103 -1.74 4.74 8.12
CA LEU A 103 -1.09 5.10 6.86
C LEU A 103 -2.09 5.59 5.82
N ILE A 104 -3.19 4.86 5.63
CA ILE A 104 -4.25 5.24 4.67
C ILE A 104 -4.91 6.54 5.10
N ALA A 105 -5.29 6.67 6.38
CA ALA A 105 -5.94 7.87 6.91
C ALA A 105 -5.07 9.13 6.69
N ILE A 106 -3.77 9.03 6.94
CA ILE A 106 -2.84 10.15 6.79
C ILE A 106 -2.54 10.40 5.31
N ALA A 107 -2.36 9.38 4.48
CA ALA A 107 -2.14 9.57 3.04
C ALA A 107 -3.30 10.34 2.38
N ARG A 108 -4.55 10.07 2.79
CA ARG A 108 -5.75 10.76 2.29
C ARG A 108 -5.76 12.27 2.58
N THR A 109 -5.06 12.74 3.61
CA THR A 109 -4.96 14.18 3.90
C THR A 109 -4.17 14.96 2.84
N SER A 110 -3.39 14.28 1.99
CA SER A 110 -2.53 14.91 0.98
C SER A 110 -3.23 15.31 -0.33
N GLY A 111 -4.56 15.22 -0.41
CA GLY A 111 -5.41 15.80 -1.46
C GLY A 111 -5.43 15.10 -2.83
N ASP A 112 -4.34 14.42 -3.21
CA ASP A 112 -4.16 13.73 -4.50
C ASP A 112 -3.75 12.26 -4.28
N PHE A 113 -4.53 11.55 -3.49
CA PHE A 113 -4.29 10.15 -3.16
C PHE A 113 -5.30 9.26 -3.87
N ASP A 114 -4.82 8.40 -4.78
CA ASP A 114 -5.59 7.34 -5.44
C ASP A 114 -4.96 6.00 -5.07
N LEU A 115 -5.56 5.28 -4.12
CA LEU A 115 -5.10 3.97 -3.67
C LEU A 115 -5.49 2.84 -4.64
N LEU A 116 -6.43 3.07 -5.57
CA LEU A 116 -7.01 1.98 -6.37
C LEU A 116 -5.97 1.17 -7.17
N PRO A 117 -5.06 1.79 -7.94
CA PRO A 117 -4.08 1.03 -8.69
C PRO A 117 -3.24 0.15 -7.77
N SER A 118 -2.74 0.75 -6.68
CA SER A 118 -1.88 0.08 -5.71
C SER A 118 -2.59 -1.02 -4.92
N ALA A 119 -3.87 -0.83 -4.59
CA ALA A 119 -4.70 -1.86 -3.97
C ALA A 119 -4.95 -3.03 -4.93
N GLN A 120 -5.22 -2.75 -6.21
CA GLN A 120 -5.42 -3.79 -7.22
C GLN A 120 -4.14 -4.63 -7.39
N MET A 121 -2.98 -4.00 -7.49
CA MET A 121 -1.70 -4.70 -7.56
C MET A 121 -1.36 -5.45 -6.27
N GLY A 122 -1.65 -4.86 -5.11
CA GLY A 122 -1.50 -5.53 -3.82
C GLY A 122 -2.34 -6.80 -3.73
N LEU A 123 -3.60 -6.74 -4.19
CA LEU A 123 -4.48 -7.90 -4.27
C LEU A 123 -3.97 -8.94 -5.28
N GLN A 124 -3.56 -8.52 -6.48
CA GLN A 124 -2.96 -9.41 -7.46
C GLN A 124 -1.72 -10.10 -6.90
N TYR A 125 -0.85 -9.37 -6.18
CA TYR A 125 0.32 -9.94 -5.53
C TYR A 125 -0.06 -10.94 -4.43
N VAL A 126 -1.03 -10.63 -3.57
CA VAL A 126 -1.50 -11.58 -2.53
C VAL A 126 -2.08 -12.87 -3.16
N LEU A 127 -2.76 -12.73 -4.29
CA LEU A 127 -3.38 -13.83 -5.02
C LEU A 127 -2.39 -14.59 -5.92
N SER A 128 -1.23 -14.01 -6.22
CA SER A 128 -0.21 -14.66 -7.04
C SER A 128 0.54 -15.75 -6.27
N ASP A 129 1.35 -16.53 -7.00
CA ASP A 129 2.18 -17.58 -6.43
C ASP A 129 3.30 -16.99 -5.55
N GLU A 130 3.81 -15.80 -5.90
CA GLU A 130 4.82 -15.06 -5.13
C GLU A 130 4.27 -14.48 -3.81
N GLY A 131 2.94 -14.30 -3.72
CA GLY A 131 2.25 -13.77 -2.54
C GLY A 131 2.01 -14.77 -1.41
N GLU A 132 2.49 -16.01 -1.53
CA GLU A 132 2.17 -17.10 -0.60
C GLU A 132 2.48 -16.75 0.87
N PHE A 133 3.61 -16.08 1.11
CA PHE A 133 3.95 -15.59 2.45
C PHE A 133 2.94 -14.57 2.97
N LEU A 134 2.65 -13.53 2.17
CA LEU A 134 1.74 -12.47 2.56
C LEU A 134 0.32 -13.00 2.79
N ARG A 135 -0.17 -13.87 1.91
CA ARG A 135 -1.47 -14.53 2.02
C ARG A 135 -1.60 -15.33 3.31
N ARG A 136 -0.60 -16.13 3.68
CA ARG A 136 -0.59 -16.86 4.94
C ARG A 136 -0.63 -15.93 6.14
N GLN A 137 0.16 -14.86 6.11
CA GLN A 137 0.22 -13.93 7.24
C GLN A 137 -1.08 -13.13 7.41
N VAL A 138 -1.71 -12.72 6.31
CA VAL A 138 -3.04 -12.08 6.34
C VAL A 138 -4.11 -13.07 6.81
N MET A 139 -4.04 -14.34 6.41
CA MET A 139 -4.96 -15.35 6.93
C MET A 139 -4.77 -15.60 8.42
N LEU A 140 -3.52 -15.69 8.89
CA LEU A 140 -3.21 -15.84 10.31
C LEU A 140 -3.71 -14.63 11.10
N SER A 141 -3.51 -13.41 10.60
CA SER A 141 -3.95 -12.19 11.27
C SER A 141 -5.46 -11.97 11.26
N LEU A 142 -6.22 -12.69 10.44
CA LEU A 142 -7.68 -12.69 10.46
C LEU A 142 -8.25 -13.66 11.53
N VAL A 143 -7.47 -14.66 11.93
CA VAL A 143 -7.87 -15.75 12.85
C VAL A 143 -7.18 -15.64 14.22
N GLU A 144 -6.21 -14.75 14.35
CA GLU A 144 -5.47 -14.51 15.59
C GLU A 144 -6.43 -14.19 16.76
N ASP A 145 -6.16 -14.75 17.94
CA ASP A 145 -6.92 -14.55 19.19
C ASP A 145 -8.39 -15.03 19.24
N ASP A 146 -8.77 -16.06 18.46
CA ASP A 146 -10.13 -16.64 18.42
C ASP A 146 -11.24 -15.62 18.07
N ARG A 147 -10.87 -14.46 17.52
CA ARG A 147 -11.78 -13.41 17.10
C ARG A 147 -11.49 -13.04 15.67
N LEU A 148 -12.53 -13.06 14.85
CA LEU A 148 -12.44 -12.51 13.51
C LEU A 148 -12.24 -10.99 13.64
N HIS A 149 -11.11 -10.48 13.15
CA HIS A 149 -10.79 -9.05 13.08
C HIS A 149 -11.65 -8.30 12.03
N ILE A 150 -12.94 -8.62 11.95
CA ILE A 150 -13.90 -8.04 10.99
C ILE A 150 -14.09 -6.55 11.23
N GLU A 151 -13.95 -6.08 12.47
CA GLU A 151 -14.06 -4.65 12.78
C GLU A 151 -12.92 -3.84 12.14
N GLN A 152 -11.69 -4.36 12.19
CA GLN A 152 -10.51 -3.76 11.57
C GLN A 152 -10.66 -3.71 10.05
N VAL A 153 -11.12 -4.83 9.46
CA VAL A 153 -11.41 -4.92 8.03
C VAL A 153 -12.51 -3.93 7.63
N GLY A 154 -13.55 -3.79 8.45
CA GLY A 154 -14.62 -2.81 8.26
C GLY A 154 -14.12 -1.37 8.24
N ARG A 155 -13.23 -1.00 9.18
CA ARG A 155 -12.63 0.35 9.20
C ARG A 155 -11.78 0.64 7.97
N ILE A 156 -10.96 -0.31 7.56
CA ILE A 156 -10.18 -0.19 6.32
C ILE A 156 -11.12 -0.08 5.12
N TRP A 157 -12.17 -0.90 5.07
CA TRP A 157 -13.17 -0.83 4.02
C TRP A 157 -13.84 0.55 3.95
N ASP A 158 -14.22 1.14 5.08
CA ASP A 158 -14.81 2.48 5.13
C ASP A 158 -13.82 3.58 4.68
N LEU A 159 -12.52 3.38 4.89
CA LEU A 159 -11.47 4.30 4.42
C LEU A 159 -11.24 4.19 2.91
N VAL A 160 -11.34 3.00 2.34
CA VAL A 160 -11.03 2.72 0.92
C VAL A 160 -12.24 2.85 0.01
N LYS A 161 -13.45 2.57 0.50
CA LYS A 161 -14.71 2.66 -0.26
C LYS A 161 -14.92 3.99 -1.00
N PRO A 162 -14.56 5.17 -0.46
CA PRO A 162 -14.71 6.44 -1.18
C PRO A 162 -13.81 6.54 -2.42
N GLU A 163 -12.68 5.83 -2.45
CA GLU A 163 -11.76 5.81 -3.58
C GLU A 163 -12.19 4.80 -4.64
N LEU A 164 -12.93 3.76 -4.24
CA LEU A 164 -13.61 2.79 -5.10
C LEU A 164 -14.81 3.42 -5.81
N GLN A 165 -14.57 4.23 -6.86
CA GLN A 165 -15.62 4.72 -7.74
C GLN A 165 -16.36 3.53 -8.39
N PRO A 166 -17.67 3.34 -8.14
CA PRO A 166 -18.43 2.19 -8.67
C PRO A 166 -18.36 2.08 -10.19
N ASP A 167 -18.32 3.24 -10.87
CA ASP A 167 -18.24 3.31 -12.33
C ASP A 167 -16.88 2.82 -12.86
N ARG A 168 -15.78 3.10 -12.15
CA ARG A 168 -14.45 2.59 -12.51
C ARG A 168 -14.35 1.09 -12.29
N LEU A 169 -14.91 0.58 -11.18
CA LEU A 169 -14.95 -0.86 -10.91
C LEU A 169 -15.77 -1.63 -11.95
N PHE A 170 -16.93 -1.08 -12.34
CA PHE A 170 -17.76 -1.70 -13.37
C PHE A 170 -17.07 -1.71 -14.73
N ASN A 171 -16.45 -0.60 -15.14
CA ASN A 171 -15.70 -0.53 -16.39
C ASN A 171 -14.49 -1.48 -16.39
N ALA A 172 -13.70 -1.52 -15.31
CA ALA A 172 -12.57 -2.44 -15.19
C ALA A 172 -13.02 -3.91 -15.19
N ALA A 173 -14.14 -4.23 -14.56
CA ALA A 173 -14.70 -5.59 -14.58
C ALA A 173 -15.19 -5.99 -15.98
N VAL A 174 -15.86 -5.09 -16.70
CA VAL A 174 -16.31 -5.31 -18.08
C VAL A 174 -15.13 -5.47 -19.03
N GLU A 175 -14.09 -4.65 -18.89
CA GLU A 175 -12.86 -4.71 -19.69
C GLU A 175 -12.14 -6.06 -19.46
N ALA A 176 -11.92 -6.45 -18.21
CA ALA A 176 -11.32 -7.74 -17.86
C ALA A 176 -12.11 -8.94 -18.40
N ILE A 177 -13.45 -8.89 -18.37
CA ILE A 177 -14.32 -9.93 -18.96
C ILE A 177 -14.20 -9.93 -20.49
N SER A 178 -14.11 -8.75 -21.12
CA SER A 178 -13.96 -8.64 -22.57
C SER A 178 -12.60 -9.15 -23.06
N ASP A 179 -11.53 -8.91 -22.31
CA ASP A 179 -10.19 -9.40 -22.60
C ASP A 179 -10.14 -10.94 -22.50
N PHE A 180 -10.71 -11.49 -21.42
CA PHE A 180 -10.84 -12.94 -21.23
C PHE A 180 -11.70 -13.59 -22.32
N SER A 181 -12.76 -12.90 -22.75
CA SER A 181 -13.62 -13.32 -23.86
C SER A 181 -12.90 -13.27 -25.21
N SER A 182 -12.01 -12.30 -25.42
CA SER A 182 -11.29 -12.15 -26.70
C SER A 182 -10.16 -13.17 -26.85
N GLU A 183 -9.44 -13.50 -25.77
CA GLU A 183 -8.46 -14.59 -25.74
C GLU A 183 -9.11 -15.96 -25.95
N GLN A 184 -10.31 -16.20 -25.42
CA GLN A 184 -11.04 -17.45 -25.67
C GLN A 184 -11.75 -17.47 -27.03
N ALA A 185 -12.30 -16.36 -27.51
CA ALA A 185 -13.03 -16.30 -28.79
C ALA A 185 -12.15 -16.66 -30.00
N ALA A 186 -10.85 -16.34 -29.96
CA ALA A 186 -9.90 -16.71 -31.02
C ALA A 186 -9.76 -18.23 -31.20
N ASN A 187 -10.01 -19.03 -30.15
CA ASN A 187 -9.92 -20.49 -30.20
C ASN A 187 -11.24 -21.18 -30.63
N PHE A 188 -12.36 -20.46 -30.74
CA PHE A 188 -13.66 -21.03 -31.15
C PHE A 188 -13.97 -20.87 -32.65
N ILE A 189 -13.31 -19.95 -33.36
CA ILE A 189 -13.53 -19.72 -34.81
C ILE A 189 -13.13 -20.93 -35.68
N PRO A 190 -12.03 -21.67 -35.43
CA PRO A 190 -11.67 -22.82 -36.26
C PRO A 190 -12.68 -23.98 -36.17
N ALA A 191 -13.43 -24.09 -35.06
CA ALA A 191 -14.39 -25.17 -34.84
C ALA A 191 -15.70 -25.01 -35.63
N LEU A 192 -16.01 -23.80 -36.10
CA LEU A 192 -17.25 -23.52 -36.84
C LEU A 192 -17.06 -23.57 -38.37
N SER A 193 -15.83 -23.39 -38.86
CA SER A 193 -15.52 -23.50 -40.31
C SER A 193 -15.64 -24.94 -40.85
N GLY A 194 -15.52 -25.95 -39.98
CA GLY A 194 -15.68 -27.36 -40.35
C GLY A 194 -17.13 -27.83 -40.53
N LEU A 195 -18.11 -27.06 -40.04
CA LEU A 195 -19.54 -27.43 -40.09
C LEU A 195 -20.29 -26.89 -41.32
N ALA A 196 -19.70 -25.96 -42.08
CA ALA A 196 -20.34 -25.36 -43.26
C ALA A 196 -20.18 -26.16 -44.57
N VAL A 197 -19.37 -27.24 -44.59
CA VAL A 197 -19.03 -27.97 -45.83
C VAL A 197 -19.97 -29.17 -46.12
N PHE A 198 -20.87 -29.55 -45.20
CA PHE A 198 -21.62 -30.82 -45.33
C PHE A 198 -23.10 -30.71 -45.74
N GLN A 199 -23.58 -29.56 -46.24
CA GLN A 199 -25.02 -29.34 -46.46
C GLN A 199 -25.43 -28.97 -47.89
N GLY A 200 -24.72 -29.48 -48.91
CA GLY A 200 -24.93 -29.11 -50.31
C GLY A 200 -24.90 -30.22 -51.36
N ALA A 201 -25.21 -31.48 -51.00
CA ALA A 201 -25.30 -32.57 -51.97
C ALA A 201 -26.38 -33.59 -51.60
N ASP A 202 -27.65 -33.30 -51.93
CA ASP A 202 -28.58 -34.29 -52.49
C ASP A 202 -29.94 -33.66 -52.88
N GLU A 203 -30.56 -34.27 -53.91
CA GLU A 203 -31.91 -34.04 -54.49
C GLU A 203 -32.13 -32.79 -55.35
N ASN A 204 -32.73 -32.82 -56.56
CA ASN A 204 -33.32 -33.82 -57.47
C ASN A 204 -33.48 -33.05 -58.82
N LYS A 205 -33.13 -33.50 -60.04
CA LYS A 205 -33.61 -34.63 -60.85
C LYS A 205 -35.13 -34.76 -60.96
N LYS A 206 -35.78 -33.85 -61.70
CA LYS A 206 -36.73 -34.12 -62.80
C LYS A 206 -37.22 -32.83 -63.43
#